data_AF-A0AAN5LCH8-F1
#
_entry.id   AF-A0AAN5LCH8-F1
#
_cell.length_a   1.000
_cell.length_b   1.000
_cell.length_c   1.000
_cell.angle_alpha   90.00
_cell.angle_beta   90.00
_cell.angle_gamma   90.00
#
_symmetry.space_group_name_H-M   'P 1'
#
loop_
_entity.id
_entity.type
_entity.pdbx_description
1 polymer ?
#
loop_
_entity_poly.entity_id
_entity_poly.type
_entity_poly.pdbx_seq_one_letter_code
_entity_poly.pdbx_strand_id
1 'polypeptide(L)'
;MMLITLELQAYHEPCRSRLTLGTFCPDGIPGLADVIAAYAGKQAIPSGDHERTFRGQRWRVRRVPAPDFMAFLREWRHTPAVNAFLSRHTRLVCTSLSRIPGMHCCAWVHEAIVAESTVLTAETGRRRRKRRREATQAI
;
A
#
# COMPACT_ATOMS: atom_id res chain seq x y z
N MET A 1 -4.41 -9.09 -2.38
CA MET A 1 -3.20 -9.20 -1.52
C MET A 1 -2.99 -7.86 -0.85
N MET A 2 -2.94 -7.86 0.49
CA MET A 2 -2.66 -6.68 1.28
C MET A 2 -1.33 -6.85 2.02
N LEU A 3 -0.55 -5.78 2.11
CA LEU A 3 0.66 -5.72 2.92
C LEU A 3 0.61 -4.47 3.78
N ILE A 4 1.08 -4.56 5.02
CA ILE A 4 1.32 -3.42 5.90
C ILE A 4 2.82 -3.26 6.08
N THR A 5 3.32 -2.04 5.91
CA THR A 5 4.67 -1.68 6.34
C THR A 5 4.63 -0.62 7.42
N LEU A 6 5.42 -0.83 8.46
CA LEU A 6 5.72 0.19 9.46
C LEU A 6 7.02 0.86 9.08
N GLU A 7 6.99 2.17 8.88
CA GLU A 7 8.12 2.90 8.30
C GLU A 7 8.44 4.16 9.09
N LEU A 8 9.74 4.43 9.24
CA LEU A 8 10.26 5.65 9.84
C LEU A 8 10.43 6.71 8.76
N GLN A 9 9.95 7.92 9.03
CA GLN A 9 9.88 9.04 8.08
C GLN A 9 10.29 10.34 8.73
N ALA A 10 10.87 11.24 7.93
CA ALA A 10 11.14 12.59 8.36
C ALA A 10 9.89 13.47 8.17
N TYR A 11 9.63 14.42 9.08
CA TYR A 11 8.46 15.30 8.99
C TYR A 11 8.40 16.11 7.68
N HIS A 12 9.55 16.50 7.14
CA HIS A 12 9.66 17.31 5.92
C HIS A 12 9.55 16.50 4.62
N GLU A 13 9.61 15.17 4.69
CA GLU A 13 9.50 14.28 3.53
C GLU A 13 8.56 13.10 3.84
N PRO A 14 7.26 13.37 4.06
CA PRO A 14 6.36 12.40 4.67
C PRO A 14 5.96 11.29 3.68
N CYS A 15 6.28 11.41 2.39
CA CYS A 15 6.10 10.36 1.38
C CYS A 15 7.36 9.52 1.15
N ARG A 16 8.49 9.85 1.82
CA ARG A 16 9.75 9.16 1.65
C ARG A 16 10.13 8.40 2.90
N SER A 17 10.13 7.08 2.78
CA SER A 17 10.50 6.20 3.88
C SER A 17 12.01 6.08 3.99
N ARG A 18 12.49 6.25 5.22
CA ARG A 18 13.92 6.15 5.56
C ARG A 18 14.29 4.74 5.98
N LEU A 19 13.39 4.08 6.71
CA LEU A 19 13.60 2.71 7.20
C LEU A 19 12.28 1.97 7.33
N THR A 20 12.24 0.71 6.87
CA THR A 20 11.14 -0.21 7.18
C THR A 20 11.44 -0.94 8.50
N LEU A 21 10.62 -0.70 9.51
CA LEU A 21 10.75 -1.27 10.85
C LEU A 21 10.13 -2.67 10.94
N GLY A 22 9.07 -2.92 10.16
CA GLY A 22 8.36 -4.18 10.17
C GLY A 22 7.36 -4.29 9.03
N THR A 23 7.01 -5.54 8.73
CA THR A 23 5.98 -5.90 7.74
C THR A 23 4.94 -6.78 8.40
N PHE A 24 3.69 -6.62 8.01
CA PHE A 24 2.59 -7.46 8.45
C PHE A 24 1.67 -7.77 7.27
N CYS A 25 1.28 -9.03 7.13
CA CYS A 25 0.34 -9.47 6.09
C CYS A 25 -0.95 -9.91 6.79
N PRO A 26 -2.07 -9.21 6.59
CA PRO A 26 -3.35 -9.63 7.14
C PRO A 26 -4.01 -10.74 6.30
N ASP A 27 -3.45 -11.07 5.13
CA ASP A 27 -3.98 -12.13 4.27
C ASP A 27 -3.97 -13.46 5.03
N GLY A 28 -5.14 -14.08 5.16
CA GLY A 28 -5.35 -15.30 5.95
C GLY A 28 -6.02 -15.08 7.31
N ILE A 29 -6.24 -13.83 7.73
CA ILE A 29 -7.06 -13.51 8.91
C ILE A 29 -8.43 -13.02 8.43
N PRO A 30 -9.52 -13.78 8.67
CA PRO A 30 -10.85 -13.44 8.16
C PRO A 30 -11.30 -12.02 8.55
N GLY A 31 -11.69 -11.23 7.56
CA GLY A 31 -12.22 -9.87 7.73
C GLY A 31 -11.19 -8.79 8.10
N LEU A 32 -9.98 -9.14 8.56
CA LEU A 32 -9.01 -8.15 9.02
C LEU A 32 -8.54 -7.22 7.89
N ALA A 33 -8.31 -7.77 6.69
CA ALA A 33 -7.89 -6.97 5.53
C ALA A 33 -8.94 -5.90 5.17
N ASP A 34 -10.23 -6.26 5.18
CA ASP A 34 -11.33 -5.35 4.85
C ASP A 34 -11.47 -4.24 5.89
N VAL A 35 -11.35 -4.59 7.18
CA VAL A 35 -11.43 -3.60 8.27
C VAL A 35 -10.22 -2.66 8.24
N ILE A 36 -9.02 -3.17 7.94
CA ILE A 36 -7.82 -2.34 7.73
C ILE A 36 -8.02 -1.39 6.53
N ALA A 37 -8.54 -1.88 5.41
CA ALA A 37 -8.80 -1.04 4.23
C ALA A 37 -9.79 0.09 4.57
N ALA A 38 -10.88 -0.23 5.26
CA ALA A 38 -11.89 0.73 5.70
C ALA A 38 -11.34 1.75 6.69
N TYR A 39 -10.53 1.31 7.67
CA TYR A 39 -9.81 2.18 8.59
C TYR A 39 -8.90 3.15 7.83
N ALA A 40 -8.07 2.63 6.93
CA ALA A 40 -7.13 3.44 6.16
C ALA A 40 -7.84 4.42 5.21
N GLY A 41 -8.96 4.03 4.62
CA GLY A 41 -9.78 4.93 3.79
C GLY A 41 -10.31 6.15 4.56
N LYS A 42 -10.54 6.02 5.87
CA LYS A 42 -11.02 7.10 6.73
C LYS A 42 -9.89 7.93 7.36
N GLN A 43 -8.75 7.30 7.64
CA GLN A 43 -7.67 7.89 8.44
C GLN A 43 -6.41 8.26 7.64
N ALA A 44 -6.43 8.13 6.30
CA ALA A 44 -5.27 8.40 5.46
C ALA A 44 -4.83 9.88 5.50
N ILE A 45 -3.50 10.09 5.52
CA ILE A 45 -2.87 11.42 5.50
C ILE A 45 -1.70 11.40 4.49
N PRO A 46 -1.65 12.28 3.48
CA PRO A 46 -2.75 13.14 3.04
C PRO A 46 -3.91 12.31 2.48
N SER A 47 -5.11 12.89 2.43
CA SER A 47 -6.30 12.24 1.89
C SER A 47 -6.09 11.94 0.41
N GLY A 48 -5.90 10.66 0.07
CA GLY A 48 -5.71 10.24 -1.30
C GLY A 48 -4.90 8.96 -1.40
N ASP A 49 -5.24 8.15 -2.40
CA ASP A 49 -4.46 6.98 -2.73
C ASP A 49 -3.20 7.40 -3.50
N HIS A 50 -2.07 6.87 -3.06
CA HIS A 50 -0.79 7.07 -3.74
C HIS A 50 -0.37 5.74 -4.36
N GLU A 51 0.48 5.80 -5.37
CA GLU A 51 1.15 4.61 -5.84
C GLU A 51 2.59 4.58 -5.36
N ARG A 52 3.07 3.39 -5.01
CA ARG A 52 4.51 3.18 -4.79
C ARG A 52 4.95 1.82 -5.27
N THR A 53 6.23 1.73 -5.60
CA THR A 53 6.90 0.46 -5.82
C THR A 53 7.55 0.01 -4.52
N PHE A 54 7.18 -1.19 -4.04
CA PHE A 54 7.78 -1.82 -2.88
C PHE A 54 8.15 -3.26 -3.23
N ARG A 55 9.42 -3.63 -3.01
CA ARG A 55 10.00 -4.94 -3.39
C ARG A 55 9.72 -5.34 -4.84
N GLY A 56 9.84 -4.38 -5.77
CA GLY A 56 9.63 -4.61 -7.21
C GLY A 56 8.18 -4.70 -7.66
N GLN A 57 7.21 -4.60 -6.74
CA GLN A 57 5.78 -4.61 -7.07
C GLN A 57 5.17 -3.22 -6.89
N ARG A 58 4.20 -2.87 -7.75
CA ARG A 58 3.41 -1.64 -7.62
C ARG A 58 2.21 -1.86 -6.70
N TRP A 59 1.99 -0.88 -5.83
CA TRP A 59 0.95 -0.92 -4.81
C TRP A 59 0.18 0.39 -4.81
N ARG A 60 -1.13 0.30 -4.62
CA ARG A 60 -1.96 1.42 -4.17
C ARG A 60 -1.78 1.52 -2.66
N VAL A 61 -1.47 2.70 -2.17
CA VAL A 61 -1.07 2.88 -0.78
C VAL A 61 -1.76 4.04 -0.10
N ARG A 62 -2.05 3.81 1.19
CA ARG A 62 -2.57 4.81 2.13
C ARG A 62 -1.65 4.88 3.32
N ARG A 63 -1.31 6.09 3.74
CA ARG A 63 -0.46 6.35 4.90
C ARG A 63 -1.33 6.74 6.08
N VAL A 64 -1.15 6.10 7.23
CA VAL A 64 -1.81 6.45 8.48
C VAL A 64 -0.78 6.63 9.58
N PRO A 65 -1.05 7.45 10.61
CA PRO A 65 -0.18 7.53 11.78
C PRO A 65 -0.01 6.15 12.41
N ALA A 66 1.25 5.73 12.61
CA ALA A 66 1.51 4.44 13.23
C ALA A 66 0.92 4.28 14.65
N PRO A 67 0.93 5.30 15.53
CA PRO A 67 0.35 5.16 16.87
C PRO A 67 -1.14 4.81 16.83
N ASP A 68 -1.89 5.51 15.99
CA ASP A 68 -3.33 5.30 15.84
C ASP A 68 -3.63 3.94 15.20
N PHE A 69 -2.82 3.55 14.21
CA PHE A 69 -2.93 2.23 13.59
C PHE A 69 -2.62 1.09 14.57
N MET A 70 -1.61 1.25 15.42
CA MET A 70 -1.29 0.28 16.48
C MET A 70 -2.42 0.19 17.51
N ALA A 71 -3.04 1.32 17.86
CA ALA A 71 -4.20 1.34 18.75
C ALA A 71 -5.39 0.58 18.14
N PHE A 72 -5.69 0.84 16.86
CA PHE A 72 -6.71 0.11 16.10
C PHE A 72 -6.43 -1.40 16.07
N LEU A 73 -5.20 -1.82 15.76
CA LEU A 73 -4.85 -3.25 15.71
C LEU A 73 -4.95 -3.97 17.07
N ARG A 74 -4.93 -3.25 18.20
CA ARG A 74 -5.07 -3.87 19.54
C ARG A 74 -6.42 -4.55 19.73
N GLU A 75 -7.47 -4.13 19.02
CA GLU A 75 -8.77 -4.80 19.02
C GLU A 75 -8.66 -6.25 18.51
N TRP A 76 -7.67 -6.51 17.65
CA TRP A 76 -7.36 -7.80 17.05
C TRP A 76 -6.24 -8.57 17.75
N ARG A 77 -5.81 -8.14 18.95
CA ARG A 77 -4.71 -8.78 19.71
C ARG A 77 -4.93 -10.25 20.05
N HIS A 78 -6.17 -10.74 19.98
CA HIS A 78 -6.50 -12.14 20.20
C HIS A 78 -6.00 -13.03 19.04
N THR A 79 -5.74 -12.46 17.85
CA THR A 79 -5.11 -13.16 16.74
C THR A 79 -3.60 -13.25 16.95
N PRO A 80 -2.97 -14.45 16.93
CA PRO A 80 -1.55 -14.61 17.25
C PRO A 80 -0.60 -13.78 16.38
N ALA A 81 -0.85 -13.70 15.07
CA ALA A 81 -0.02 -12.94 14.15
C ALA A 81 -0.08 -11.42 14.43
N VAL A 82 -1.27 -10.91 14.77
CA VAL A 82 -1.45 -9.50 15.17
C VAL A 82 -0.76 -9.23 16.50
N ASN A 83 -0.92 -10.12 17.48
CA ASN A 83 -0.28 -9.96 18.78
C ASN A 83 1.25 -9.94 18.68
N ALA A 84 1.83 -10.83 17.87
CA ALA A 84 3.26 -10.88 17.62
C ALA A 84 3.75 -9.58 16.96
N PHE A 85 3.00 -9.07 15.98
CA PHE A 85 3.32 -7.79 15.34
C PHE A 85 3.26 -6.61 16.32
N LEU A 86 2.19 -6.51 17.12
CA LEU A 86 2.02 -5.46 18.13
C LEU A 86 3.13 -5.49 19.18
N SER A 87 3.42 -6.68 19.72
CA SER A 87 4.43 -6.87 20.78
C SER A 87 5.82 -6.45 20.32
N ARG A 88 6.16 -6.76 19.06
CA ARG A 88 7.46 -6.43 18.49
C ARG A 88 7.64 -4.93 18.20
N HIS A 89 6.60 -4.24 17.76
CA HIS A 89 6.75 -2.92 17.16
C HIS A 89 6.16 -1.75 17.98
N THR A 90 5.26 -2.00 18.93
CA THR A 90 4.63 -0.91 19.72
C THR A 90 5.68 -0.03 20.42
N ARG A 91 6.68 -0.65 21.05
CA ARG A 91 7.75 0.08 21.74
C ARG A 91 8.55 0.96 20.78
N LEU A 92 8.83 0.48 19.57
CA LEU A 92 9.56 1.24 18.55
C LEU A 92 8.76 2.46 18.08
N VAL A 93 7.45 2.29 17.85
CA VAL A 93 6.55 3.40 17.49
C VAL A 93 6.50 4.47 18.59
N CYS A 94 6.35 4.08 19.86
CA CYS A 94 6.36 5.04 20.95
C CYS A 94 7.71 5.74 21.13
N THR A 95 8.81 5.04 20.85
CA THR A 95 10.17 5.59 20.99
C THR A 95 10.46 6.61 19.90
N SER A 96 10.03 6.39 18.66
CA SER A 96 10.27 7.35 17.57
C SER A 96 9.60 8.70 17.84
N LEU A 97 8.38 8.69 18.38
CA LEU A 97 7.64 9.91 18.75
C LEU A 97 8.35 10.76 19.80
N SER A 98 9.08 10.12 20.73
CA SER A 98 9.59 10.80 21.94
C SER A 98 11.10 11.04 21.92
N ARG A 99 11.87 10.30 21.11
CA ARG A 99 13.34 10.28 21.22
C ARG A 99 14.09 10.58 19.93
N ILE A 100 13.43 10.68 18.78
CA ILE A 100 14.08 10.96 17.50
C ILE A 100 13.52 12.27 16.93
N PRO A 101 14.11 13.42 17.27
CA PRO A 101 13.66 14.71 16.75
C PRO A 101 13.62 14.70 15.22
N GLY A 102 12.56 15.28 14.65
CA GLY A 102 12.43 15.36 13.19
C GLY A 102 11.85 14.10 12.53
N MET A 103 11.66 13.00 13.27
CA MET A 103 11.19 11.71 12.74
C MET A 103 9.88 11.25 13.36
N HIS A 104 9.10 10.50 12.60
CA HIS A 104 7.87 9.86 13.06
C HIS A 104 7.68 8.50 12.38
N CYS A 105 6.89 7.63 13.00
CA CYS A 105 6.50 6.36 12.40
C CYS A 105 5.14 6.49 11.70
N CYS A 106 5.06 5.96 10.48
CA CYS A 106 3.83 5.79 9.73
C CYS A 106 3.59 4.32 9.46
N ALA A 107 2.32 3.92 9.47
CA ALA A 107 1.92 2.66 8.87
C ALA A 107 1.43 2.95 7.47
N TRP A 108 1.87 2.14 6.53
CA TRP A 108 1.35 2.17 5.19
C TRP A 108 0.59 0.90 4.87
N VAL A 109 -0.63 1.08 4.40
CA VAL A 109 -1.48 0.02 3.89
C VAL A 109 -1.25 -0.09 2.40
N HIS A 110 -0.73 -1.23 1.95
CA HIS A 110 -0.52 -1.54 0.55
C HIS A 110 -1.61 -2.49 0.06
N GLU A 111 -2.30 -2.09 -0.99
CA GLU A 111 -3.25 -2.89 -1.73
C GLU A 111 -2.65 -3.18 -3.11
N ALA A 112 -2.52 -4.46 -3.45
CA ALA A 112 -1.93 -4.85 -4.72
C ALA A 112 -2.77 -4.27 -5.86
N ILE A 113 -2.13 -3.53 -6.77
CA ILE A 113 -2.75 -3.17 -8.03
C ILE A 113 -2.79 -4.46 -8.82
N VAL A 114 -3.92 -5.15 -8.80
CA VAL A 114 -4.19 -6.18 -9.80
C VAL A 114 -4.19 -5.42 -11.11
N ALA A 115 -3.17 -5.63 -11.93
CA ALA A 115 -3.26 -5.21 -13.31
C ALA A 115 -4.53 -5.86 -13.82
N GLU A 116 -5.57 -5.07 -14.10
CA GLU A 116 -6.63 -5.54 -14.97
C GLU A 116 -5.90 -6.08 -16.17
N SER A 117 -5.94 -7.40 -16.34
CA SER A 117 -5.56 -8.04 -17.58
C SER A 117 -6.34 -7.27 -18.62
N THR A 118 -5.63 -6.40 -19.33
CA THR A 118 -6.16 -5.70 -20.46
C THR A 118 -6.48 -6.85 -21.38
N VAL A 119 -7.75 -7.27 -21.40
CA VAL A 119 -8.35 -7.91 -22.55
C VAL A 119 -8.33 -6.80 -23.60
N LEU A 120 -7.13 -6.57 -24.14
CA LEU A 120 -6.93 -5.97 -25.43
C LEU A 120 -7.60 -6.94 -26.36
N THR A 121 -8.89 -6.71 -26.58
CA THR A 121 -9.60 -7.16 -27.75
C THR A 121 -8.70 -6.89 -28.93
N ALA A 122 -8.11 -7.97 -29.46
CA ALA A 122 -7.21 -7.99 -30.58
C ALA A 122 -7.94 -7.68 -31.91
N GLU A 123 -8.83 -6.68 -31.91
CA GLU A 123 -9.67 -6.33 -33.06
C GLU A 123 -9.38 -4.96 -33.65
N THR A 124 -8.67 -4.07 -32.96
CA THR A 124 -8.32 -2.76 -33.54
C THR A 124 -7.04 -2.79 -34.41
N GLY A 125 -6.26 -3.88 -34.36
CA GLY A 125 -5.04 -4.08 -35.16
C GLY A 125 -5.28 -4.54 -36.60
N ARG A 126 -6.43 -5.17 -36.91
CA ARG A 126 -6.73 -5.67 -38.27
C ARG A 126 -7.28 -4.60 -39.21
N ARG A 127 -7.88 -3.52 -38.70
CA ARG A 127 -8.42 -2.43 -39.54
C ARG A 127 -7.36 -1.48 -40.11
N ARG A 128 -6.18 -1.36 -39.47
CA ARG A 128 -5.08 -0.51 -39.99
C ARG A 128 -4.24 -1.16 -41.09
N ARG A 129 -4.23 -2.50 -41.22
CA ARG A 129 -3.51 -3.19 -42.32
C ARG A 129 -4.30 -3.30 -43.64
N LYS A 130 -5.62 -3.12 -43.63
CA LYS A 130 -6.43 -3.17 -44.86
C LYS A 130 -6.36 -1.88 -45.68
N ARG A 131 -6.29 -0.70 -45.04
CA ARG A 131 -6.21 0.60 -45.74
C ARG A 131 -4.87 0.91 -46.43
N ARG A 132 -3.82 0.11 -46.19
CA ARG A 132 -2.51 0.31 -46.84
C ARG A 132 -2.28 -0.58 -48.06
N ARG A 133 -3.19 -1.52 -48.36
CA ARG A 133 -3.14 -2.34 -49.59
C ARG A 133 -4.03 -1.80 -50.71
N GLU A 134 -5.06 -1.02 -50.40
CA GLU A 134 -5.96 -0.42 -51.40
C GLU A 134 -5.40 0.90 -51.99
N ALA A 135 -4.35 1.48 -51.40
CA ALA A 135 -3.67 2.68 -51.93
C ALA A 135 -2.47 2.37 -52.87
N THR A 136 -2.25 1.10 -53.22
CA THR A 136 -1.17 0.67 -54.14
C THR A 136 -1.71 -0.07 -55.37
N GLN A 137 -3.03 -0.04 -55.60
CA GLN A 137 -3.69 -0.60 -56.79
C GLN A 137 -4.49 0.44 -57.59
N ALA A 138 -4.18 1.72 -57.40
CA ALA A 138 -4.74 2.81 -58.20
C ALA A 138 -3.59 3.70 -58.72
N ILE A 139 -2.76 3.13 -59.60
CA ILE A 139 -2.00 3.83 -60.64
C ILE A 139 -2.04 2.94 -61.87
#